data_AF-A0A2I0R7A9-F1
#
_entry.id   AF-A0A2I0R7A9-F1
#
_cell.length_a   1.000
_cell.length_b   1.000
_cell.length_c   1.000
_cell.angle_alpha   90.00
_cell.angle_beta   90.00
_cell.angle_gamma   90.00
#
_symmetry.space_group_name_H-M   'P 1'
#
loop_
_entity.id
_entity.type
_entity.pdbx_description
1 polymer ?
#
loop_
_entity_poly.entity_id
_entity_poly.type
_entity_poly.pdbx_seq_one_letter_code
_entity_poly.pdbx_strand_id
1 'polypeptide(L)'
;MRDTTLFIDKEAQLINFRAYPNPTSDRIIITTEENTSFSLLDLTGKVLKSFEVNQEKEISIAELNSGVYILKEQNFGTCLKIVKE
;
A
#
# COMPACT_ATOMS: atom_id res chain seq x y z
N MET A 1 -25.85 28.36 -17.45
CA MET A 1 -25.61 27.08 -18.15
C MET A 1 -24.12 26.82 -18.12
N ARG A 2 -23.74 25.57 -17.77
CA ARG A 2 -22.40 24.95 -17.87
C ARG A 2 -21.48 25.10 -16.66
N ASP A 3 -21.87 24.45 -15.56
CA ASP A 3 -20.94 23.88 -14.60
C ASP A 3 -20.24 22.69 -15.28
N THR A 4 -19.09 22.94 -15.90
CA THR A 4 -18.21 21.85 -16.33
C THR A 4 -17.45 21.40 -15.08
N THR A 5 -18.09 20.58 -14.24
CA THR A 5 -17.37 19.78 -13.26
C THR A 5 -16.47 18.85 -14.05
N LEU A 6 -15.20 19.22 -14.10
CA LEU A 6 -14.15 18.44 -14.72
C LEU A 6 -13.93 17.21 -13.83
N PHE A 7 -14.68 16.14 -14.11
CA PHE A 7 -14.33 14.81 -13.65
C PHE A 7 -13.04 14.45 -14.38
N ILE A 8 -11.92 14.75 -13.74
CA ILE A 8 -10.64 14.13 -14.07
C ILE A 8 -10.78 12.65 -13.69
N ASP A 9 -11.20 11.85 -14.68
CA ASP A 9 -10.85 10.44 -14.79
C ASP A 9 -9.31 10.40 -14.86
N LYS A 10 -8.69 10.53 -13.68
CA LYS A 10 -7.31 10.20 -13.51
C LYS A 10 -7.32 8.68 -13.57
N GLU A 11 -7.17 8.15 -14.78
CA GLU A 11 -6.71 6.78 -15.01
C GLU A 11 -5.33 6.69 -14.36
N ALA A 12 -5.32 6.62 -13.03
CA ALA A 12 -4.17 6.22 -12.28
C ALA A 12 -3.88 4.82 -12.82
N GLN A 13 -2.77 4.67 -13.54
CA GLN A 13 -2.19 3.37 -13.81
C GLN A 13 -2.16 2.65 -12.46
N LEU A 14 -3.11 1.76 -12.27
CA LEU A 14 -3.27 1.07 -11.01
C LEU A 14 -2.14 0.06 -11.00
N ILE A 15 -1.10 0.29 -10.19
CA ILE A 15 -0.17 -0.80 -9.94
C ILE A 15 -0.99 -1.89 -9.28
N ASN A 16 -1.05 -3.02 -9.98
CA ASN A 16 -1.75 -4.20 -9.52
C ASN A 16 -0.83 -4.94 -8.56
N PHE A 17 -0.85 -4.53 -7.28
CA PHE A 17 -0.13 -5.23 -6.22
C PHE A 17 -1.09 -5.92 -5.26
N ARG A 18 -0.65 -7.02 -4.66
CA ARG A 18 -1.42 -7.81 -3.71
C ARG A 18 -0.61 -7.98 -2.44
N ALA A 19 -1.29 -7.90 -1.30
CA ALA A 19 -0.68 -8.18 -0.01
C ALA A 19 -1.45 -9.29 0.70
N TYR A 20 -0.75 -10.34 1.15
CA TYR A 20 -1.32 -11.49 1.85
C TYR A 20 -0.37 -12.03 2.93
N PRO A 21 -0.88 -12.71 3.96
CA PRO A 21 -2.30 -12.78 4.33
C PRO A 21 -2.79 -11.43 4.86
N ASN A 22 -4.08 -11.14 4.65
CA ASN A 22 -4.79 -10.03 5.28
C ASN A 22 -6.08 -10.61 5.88
N PRO A 23 -6.25 -10.68 7.22
CA PRO A 23 -5.41 -10.10 8.29
C PRO A 23 -4.04 -10.79 8.48
N THR A 24 -3.09 -10.10 9.08
CA THR A 24 -1.72 -10.60 9.35
C THR A 24 -1.31 -10.37 10.81
N SER A 25 -0.49 -11.25 11.41
CA SER A 25 -0.01 -11.10 12.80
C SER A 25 1.49 -10.78 12.89
N ASP A 26 2.32 -11.39 12.05
CA ASP A 26 3.80 -11.26 12.16
C ASP A 26 4.47 -10.80 10.88
N ARG A 27 3.90 -11.15 9.72
CA ARG A 27 4.52 -10.97 8.41
C ARG A 27 3.50 -10.80 7.32
N ILE A 28 3.84 -9.98 6.35
CA ILE A 28 3.04 -9.76 5.15
C ILE A 28 3.89 -9.94 3.92
N ILE A 29 3.33 -10.62 2.93
CA ILE A 29 3.95 -10.84 1.63
C ILE A 29 3.27 -9.89 0.66
N ILE A 30 4.08 -9.07 0.00
CA ILE A 30 3.63 -8.13 -1.01
C ILE A 30 4.14 -8.62 -2.34
N THR A 31 3.24 -8.75 -3.30
CA THR A 31 3.53 -9.12 -4.69
C THR A 31 3.12 -7.98 -5.62
N THR A 32 3.97 -7.66 -6.58
CA THR A 32 3.79 -6.60 -7.56
C THR A 32 4.28 -7.09 -8.92
N GLU A 33 3.68 -6.64 -10.01
CA GLU A 33 4.13 -7.03 -11.36
C GLU A 33 5.40 -6.27 -11.77
N GLU A 34 5.59 -5.06 -11.25
CA GLU A 34 6.71 -4.17 -11.56
C GLU A 34 7.54 -3.86 -10.32
N ASN A 35 8.84 -3.59 -10.51
CA ASN A 35 9.69 -3.12 -9.41
C ASN A 35 9.20 -1.76 -8.94
N THR A 36 8.74 -1.69 -7.69
CA THR A 36 8.32 -0.42 -7.13
C THR A 36 8.63 -0.27 -5.64
N SER A 37 8.66 0.98 -5.19
CA SER A 37 8.86 1.38 -3.81
C SER A 37 7.52 1.56 -3.10
N PHE A 38 7.41 0.93 -1.94
CA PHE A 38 6.27 1.03 -1.07
C PHE A 38 6.67 1.68 0.27
N SER A 39 5.70 2.34 0.87
CA SER A 39 5.76 2.92 2.19
C SER A 39 4.58 2.42 3.00
N LEU A 40 4.86 1.84 4.15
CA LEU A 40 3.88 1.47 5.15
C LEU A 40 3.62 2.69 6.03
N LEU A 41 2.38 3.15 6.06
CA LEU A 41 1.92 4.26 6.88
C LEU A 41 0.96 3.78 7.95
N ASP A 42 0.97 4.48 9.08
CA ASP A 42 -0.05 4.36 10.12
C ASP A 42 -1.32 5.16 9.75
N LEU A 43 -2.42 4.98 10.49
CA LEU A 43 -3.66 5.78 10.34
C LEU A 43 -3.42 7.29 10.51
N THR A 44 -2.38 7.67 11.24
CA THR A 44 -1.95 9.06 11.40
C THR A 44 -1.23 9.64 10.17
N GLY A 45 -0.94 8.82 9.15
CA GLY A 45 -0.14 9.20 7.98
C GLY A 45 1.36 9.19 8.23
N LYS A 46 1.81 8.70 9.39
CA LYS A 46 3.24 8.53 9.69
C LYS A 46 3.80 7.34 8.91
N VAL A 47 4.87 7.57 8.14
CA VAL A 47 5.61 6.48 7.47
C VAL A 47 6.37 5.68 8.52
N LEU A 48 6.04 4.39 8.65
CA LEU A 48 6.65 3.45 9.57
C LEU A 48 7.85 2.73 8.95
N LYS A 49 7.68 2.26 7.70
CA LYS A 49 8.73 1.57 6.93
C LYS A 49 8.61 1.95 5.46
N SER A 50 9.74 2.01 4.76
CA SER A 50 9.81 2.15 3.30
C SER A 50 10.71 1.08 2.73
N PHE A 51 10.31 0.46 1.64
CA PHE A 51 11.02 -0.68 1.05
C PHE A 51 10.70 -0.80 -0.44
N GLU A 52 11.68 -1.24 -1.21
CA GLU A 52 11.50 -1.60 -2.61
C GLU A 52 11.12 -3.09 -2.73
N VAL A 53 10.19 -3.40 -3.63
CA VAL A 53 9.69 -4.75 -3.92
C VAL A 53 9.92 -5.03 -5.40
N ASN A 54 10.79 -6.00 -5.69
CA ASN A 54 11.00 -6.56 -7.02
C ASN A 54 10.21 -7.86 -7.12
N GLN A 55 9.00 -7.80 -7.67
CA GLN A 55 8.06 -8.92 -7.83
C GLN A 55 7.40 -9.44 -6.55
N GLU A 56 8.18 -9.90 -5.56
CA GLU A 56 7.67 -10.40 -4.29
C GLU A 56 8.61 -10.00 -3.14
N LYS A 57 8.05 -9.62 -1.99
CA LYS A 57 8.82 -9.36 -0.77
C LYS A 57 8.01 -9.68 0.48
N GLU A 58 8.64 -10.41 1.38
CA GLU A 58 8.15 -10.63 2.74
C GLU A 58 8.62 -9.51 3.65
N ILE A 59 7.73 -9.03 4.51
CA ILE A 59 7.98 -7.94 5.44
C ILE A 59 7.47 -8.31 6.81
N SER A 60 8.38 -8.27 7.77
CA SER A 60 8.06 -8.50 9.18
C SER A 60 7.42 -7.24 9.78
N ILE A 61 6.19 -7.39 10.24
CA ILE A 61 5.40 -6.41 10.99
C ILE A 61 5.19 -6.84 12.44
N ALA A 62 5.88 -7.88 12.90
CA ALA A 62 5.81 -8.38 14.28
C ALA A 62 6.15 -7.31 15.33
N GLU A 63 7.01 -6.35 14.98
CA GLU A 63 7.39 -5.22 15.84
C GLU A 63 6.31 -4.11 15.91
N LEU A 64 5.29 -4.17 15.04
CA LEU A 64 4.20 -3.20 14.99
C LEU A 64 3.03 -3.66 15.86
N ASN A 65 2.33 -2.70 16.46
CA ASN A 65 1.16 -2.98 17.27
C ASN A 65 -0.01 -3.47 16.40
N SER A 66 -0.93 -4.25 16.96
CA SER A 66 -2.17 -4.63 16.27
C SER A 66 -2.98 -3.37 15.92
N GLY A 67 -3.45 -3.28 14.68
CA GLY A 67 -4.03 -2.05 14.15
C GLY A 67 -4.19 -2.05 12.65
N VAL A 68 -4.58 -0.89 12.12
CA VAL A 68 -4.78 -0.70 10.68
C VAL A 68 -3.60 0.08 10.11
N TYR A 69 -3.07 -0.41 9.01
CA TYR A 69 -1.97 0.22 8.28
C TYR A 69 -2.36 0.47 6.83
N ILE A 70 -1.73 1.47 6.23
CA ILE A 70 -1.90 1.82 4.82
C ILE A 70 -0.59 1.53 4.12
N LEU A 71 -0.60 0.56 3.21
CA LEU A 71 0.50 0.32 2.30
C LEU A 71 0.31 1.21 1.08
N LYS A 72 1.17 2.23 0.94
CA LYS A 72 1.13 3.16 -0.19
C LYS A 72 2.32 2.95 -1.09
N GLU A 73 2.04 2.87 -2.37
CA GLU A 73 3.03 2.82 -3.43
C GLU A 73 3.49 4.26 -3.79
N GLN A 74 4.78 4.46 -4.06
CA GLN A 74 5.35 5.80 -4.21
C GLN A 74 5.25 6.41 -5.62
N ASN A 75 5.25 5.61 -6.69
CA ASN A 75 5.32 6.10 -8.07
C ASN A 75 3.94 6.45 -8.65
N PHE A 76 2.94 5.61 -8.43
CA PHE A 76 1.58 5.69 -8.95
C PHE A 76 0.57 6.10 -7.87
N GLY A 77 0.94 5.99 -6.59
CA GLY A 77 0.12 6.46 -5.47
C GLY A 77 -1.00 5.51 -5.08
N THR A 78 -0.95 4.26 -5.53
CA THR A 78 -1.92 3.22 -5.17
C THR A 78 -1.78 2.87 -3.70
N CYS A 79 -2.89 2.75 -2.97
CA CYS A 79 -2.88 2.44 -1.54
C CYS A 79 -3.76 1.24 -1.21
N LEU A 80 -3.27 0.37 -0.32
CA LEU A 80 -3.97 -0.82 0.16
C LEU A 80 -4.05 -0.80 1.69
N LYS A 81 -5.22 -1.14 2.23
CA LYS A 81 -5.41 -1.26 3.68
C LYS A 81 -4.96 -2.64 4.17
N ILE A 82 -4.06 -2.65 5.14
CA ILE A 82 -3.56 -3.83 5.82
C ILE A 82 -4.17 -3.84 7.23
N VAL A 83 -4.74 -4.97 7.65
CA VAL A 83 -5.24 -5.13 9.02
C VAL A 83 -4.31 -6.10 9.75
N LYS A 84 -3.73 -5.62 10.84
CA LYS A 84 -2.93 -6.43 11.76
C LYS A 84 -3.75 -6.80 12.99
N GLU A 85 -3.84 -8.10 13.27
CA GLU A 85 -4.39 -8.63 14.54
C GLU A 85 -3.33 -8.72 15.64
#